data_AF-A0A075K281-F1
#
_entry.id   AF-A0A075K281-F1
#
_cell.length_a   1.000
_cell.length_b   1.000
_cell.length_c   1.000
_cell.angle_alpha   90.00
_cell.angle_beta   90.00
_cell.angle_gamma   90.00
#
_symmetry.space_group_name_H-M   'P 1'
#
loop_
_entity.id
_entity.type
_entity.pdbx_description
1 polymer ?
#
loop_
_entity_poly.entity_id
_entity_poly.type
_entity_poly.pdbx_seq_one_letter_code
_entity_poly.pdbx_strand_id
1 'polypeptide(L)' 'MQLLDGNGAVFPLATYKMASGYDTTAGGSFTIPLKARYYRTGAVKPGPANTSMTFTMLYQ' A
#
# COMPACT_ATOMS: atom_id res chain seq x y z
N MET A 1 -2.83 9.29 -6.65
CA MET A 1 -2.99 7.82 -6.56
C MET A 1 -3.35 7.44 -5.13
N GLN A 2 -4.07 6.35 -4.91
CA GLN A 2 -4.41 5.83 -3.58
C GLN A 2 -4.00 4.36 -3.49
N LEU A 3 -3.32 4.03 -2.40
CA LEU A 3 -2.93 2.67 -2.06
C LEU A 3 -3.98 2.02 -1.16
N LEU A 4 -4.21 0.73 -1.36
CA LEU A 4 -5.10 -0.09 -0.55
C LEU A 4 -4.41 -1.39 -0.14
N ASP A 5 -4.85 -1.99 0.96
CA ASP A 5 -4.46 -3.33 1.36
C ASP A 5 -5.18 -4.41 0.52
N GLY A 6 -4.82 -5.68 0.75
CA GLY A 6 -5.40 -6.82 0.03
C GLY A 6 -6.92 -6.92 0.14
N ASN A 7 -7.48 -6.45 1.25
CA ASN A 7 -8.92 -6.40 1.51
C ASN A 7 -9.60 -5.20 0.82
N GLY A 8 -8.83 -4.29 0.24
CA GLY A 8 -9.33 -3.09 -0.42
C GLY A 8 -9.61 -1.92 0.52
N ALA A 9 -9.14 -1.97 1.77
CA ALA A 9 -9.19 -0.83 2.67
C ALA A 9 -8.01 0.11 2.40
N VAL A 10 -8.20 1.41 2.64
CA VAL A 10 -7.15 2.42 2.37
C VAL A 10 -5.91 2.11 3.20
N PHE A 11 -4.75 2.15 2.58
CA PHE A 11 -3.47 2.19 3.27
C PHE A 11 -3.08 3.67 3.45
N PRO A 12 -3.15 4.23 4.67
CA PRO A 12 -2.90 5.65 4.88
C PRO A 12 -1.43 5.99 4.63
N LEU A 13 -1.18 7.15 4.01
CA LEU A 13 0.18 7.64 3.80
C LEU A 13 0.87 7.93 5.14
N ALA A 14 2.18 7.69 5.20
CA ALA A 14 3.02 7.97 6.38
C ALA A 14 2.53 7.30 7.69
N THR A 15 1.79 6.20 7.57
CA THR A 15 1.27 5.43 8.72
C THR A 15 1.72 3.98 8.61
N TYR A 16 2.26 3.44 9.68
CA TYR A 16 2.59 2.01 9.74
C TYR A 16 1.32 1.18 9.88
N LYS A 17 1.23 0.11 9.09
CA LYS A 17 0.23 -0.96 9.24
C LYS A 17 0.97 -2.26 9.50
N MET A 18 0.49 -3.03 10.48
CA MET A 18 1.04 -4.36 10.75
C MET A 18 0.73 -5.27 9.56
N ALA A 19 1.76 -5.91 9.02
CA ALA A 19 1.57 -6.90 7.98
C ALA A 19 1.15 -8.23 8.62
N SER A 20 -0.16 -8.48 8.67
CA SER A 20 -0.71 -9.75 9.15
C SER A 20 -0.37 -10.87 8.19
N GLY A 21 0.27 -11.94 8.68
CA GLY A 21 0.58 -13.13 7.89
C GLY A 21 2.07 -13.48 7.78
N TYR A 22 2.96 -12.67 8.37
CA TYR A 22 4.34 -13.09 8.59
C TYR A 22 4.44 -13.95 9.85
N ASP A 23 4.85 -15.21 9.69
CA ASP A 23 5.17 -16.10 10.81
C ASP A 23 6.61 -15.84 11.26
N THR A 24 6.75 -15.19 12.42
CA THR A 24 8.05 -14.86 13.01
C THR A 24 8.79 -16.08 13.54
N THR A 25 8.12 -17.22 13.71
CA THR A 25 8.68 -18.47 14.25
C THR A 25 9.16 -19.43 13.17
N ALA A 26 8.46 -19.49 12.04
CA ALA A 26 8.86 -20.30 10.88
C ALA A 26 9.86 -19.57 9.97
N GLY A 27 9.83 -18.24 9.96
CA GLY A 27 10.60 -17.42 9.01
C GLY A 27 10.20 -17.69 7.55
N GLY A 28 10.93 -17.07 6.62
CA GLY A 28 10.76 -17.31 5.18
C GLY A 28 10.03 -16.20 4.42
N SER A 29 9.64 -16.52 3.18
CA SER A 29 9.01 -15.58 2.27
C SER A 29 7.56 -15.29 2.68
N PHE A 30 7.19 -14.01 2.65
CA PHE A 30 5.82 -13.59 2.92
C PHE A 30 5.34 -12.61 1.86
N THR A 31 4.03 -12.63 1.60
CA THR A 31 3.39 -11.78 0.60
C THR A 31 2.58 -10.70 1.29
N ILE A 32 2.82 -9.43 0.93
CA ILE A 32 1.96 -8.31 1.28
C ILE A 32 1.04 -8.02 0.10
N PRO A 33 -0.23 -8.45 0.14
CA PRO A 33 -1.15 -8.11 -0.93
C PRO A 33 -1.48 -6.61 -0.86
N LEU A 34 -1.19 -5.88 -1.94
CA LEU A 34 -1.50 -4.46 -2.10
C LEU A 34 -2.28 -4.22 -3.39
N LYS A 35 -3.10 -3.17 -3.38
CA LYS A 35 -3.87 -2.71 -4.53
C LYS A 35 -3.64 -1.20 -4.71
N ALA A 36 -3.72 -0.69 -5.94
CA ALA A 36 -3.59 0.73 -6.23
C ALA A 36 -4.70 1.21 -7.15
N ARG A 37 -5.17 2.45 -6.96
CA ARG A 37 -6.17 3.09 -7.83
C ARG A 37 -5.94 4.60 -7.96
N TYR A 38 -6.47 5.21 -9.02
CA TYR A 38 -6.63 6.67 -9.03
C TYR A 38 -7.81 7.06 -8.14
N TYR A 39 -7.64 8.15 -7.39
CA TYR A 39 -8.68 8.70 -6.54
C TYR A 39 -8.83 10.19 -6.87
N ARG A 40 -10.02 10.58 -7.30
CA ARG A 40 -10.33 11.96 -7.71
C ARG A 40 -10.54 12.83 -6.47
N THR A 41 -9.79 13.91 -6.37
CA THR A 41 -9.92 14.90 -5.29
C THR A 41 -10.47 16.25 -5.76
N GLY A 42 -10.58 16.47 -7.08
CA GLY A 42 -11.03 17.73 -7.67
C GLY A 42 -11.42 17.61 -9.14
N ALA A 43 -11.44 18.72 -9.88
CA ALA A 43 -11.62 18.70 -11.34
C ALA A 43 -10.44 18.00 -12.03
N VAL A 44 -10.73 17.09 -12.98
CA VAL A 44 -9.73 16.27 -13.66
C VAL A 44 -9.52 16.79 -15.08
N LYS A 45 -8.26 16.87 -15.51
CA LYS A 45 -7.87 17.20 -16.89
C LYS A 45 -7.20 15.99 -17.55
N PRO A 46 -7.31 15.84 -18.88
CA PRO A 46 -6.59 14.79 -19.61
C PRO A 46 -5.07 14.96 -19.48
N GLY A 47 -4.34 13.85 -19.39
CA GLY A 47 -2.87 13.82 -19.36
C GLY A 47 -2.33 12.63 -18.56
N PRO A 48 -1.00 12.38 -18.60
CA PRO A 48 -0.36 11.34 -17.80
C PRO A 48 -0.49 11.61 -16.30
N ALA A 49 -0.72 10.55 -15.50
CA ALA A 49 -0.86 10.62 -14.05
C ALA A 49 0.17 9.72 -13.34
N ASN A 50 1.44 9.85 -13.72
CA ASN A 50 2.53 9.05 -13.16
C ASN A 50 2.68 9.29 -11.65
N THR A 51 2.96 8.25 -10.87
CA THR A 51 3.16 8.36 -9.42
C THR A 51 4.23 7.37 -8.97
N SER A 52 5.03 7.77 -7.98
CA SER A 52 5.95 6.89 -7.25
C SER A 52 5.56 6.85 -5.78
N MET A 53 5.73 5.70 -5.13
CA MET A 53 5.47 5.50 -3.71
C MET A 53 6.64 4.74 -3.09
N THR A 54 7.02 5.14 -1.88
CA THR A 54 8.08 4.49 -1.12
C THR A 54 7.48 3.78 0.08
N PHE A 55 7.96 2.56 0.34
CA PHE A 55 7.55 1.75 1.48
C PHE A 55 8.71 1.60 2.44
N THR A 56 8.41 1.71 3.74
CA THR A 56 9.34 1.42 4.83
C THR A 56 8.81 0.21 5.58
N MET A 57 9.60 -0.85 5.64
CA MET A 57 9.28 -2.04 6.43
C MET A 57 10.05 -1.98 7.74
N LEU A 58 9.32 -1.94 8.84
CA LEU A 58 9.87 -2.09 10.18
C LEU A 58 9.79 -3.56 10.58
N TYR A 59 10.90 -4.08 11.07
CA TYR A 59 11.01 -5.41 11.63
C TYR A 59 11.04 -5.28 13.15
N GLN A 60 10.39 -6.21 13.85
CA GLN A 60 10.40 -6.32 15.30
C GLN A 60 11.26 -7.50 15.73
#